data_AF-A0A9E6APH1-F1
#
_entry.id   AF-A0A9E6APH1-F1
#
_cell.length_a   1.000
_cell.length_b   1.000
_cell.length_c   1.000
_cell.angle_alpha   90.00
_cell.angle_beta   90.00
_cell.angle_gamma   90.00
#
_symmetry.space_group_name_H-M   'P 1'
#
loop_
_entity.id
_entity.type
_entity.pdbx_description
1 polymer ?
#
loop_
_entity_poly.entity_id
_entity_poly.type
_entity_poly.pdbx_seq_one_letter_code
_entity_poly.pdbx_strand_id
1 'polypeptide(L)' 'MPALVPTEYYATITYIGIVPDRSSSLRSKQLDAAELTFAGIAGEAHGGVTRPSCGRVTGQYPRGTIIRNVRQLSVLSA' A
#
# COMPACT_ATOMS: atom_id res chain seq x y z
N MET A 1 0.29 15.79 17.08
CA MET A 1 -0.15 14.82 16.06
C MET A 1 0.03 13.42 16.64
N PRO A 2 -1.04 12.74 17.10
CA PRO A 2 -0.92 11.47 17.84
C PRO A 2 -0.14 10.37 17.10
N ALA A 3 -0.18 10.38 15.77
CA ALA A 3 0.51 9.42 14.91
C ALA A 3 2.06 9.52 14.93
N LEU A 4 2.65 10.58 15.51
CA LEU A 4 4.11 10.75 15.60
C LEU A 4 4.65 10.63 17.03
N VAL A 5 3.83 10.19 17.99
CA VAL A 5 4.32 9.95 19.35
C VAL A 5 5.25 8.73 19.31
N PRO A 6 6.50 8.83 19.82
CA PRO A 6 7.39 7.67 19.88
C PRO A 6 6.76 6.52 20.67
N THR A 7 6.99 5.29 20.21
CA THR A 7 6.48 4.08 20.85
C THR A 7 7.56 3.01 20.93
N GLU A 8 7.52 2.19 21.97
CA GLU A 8 8.38 1.00 22.15
C GLU A 8 7.65 -0.30 21.75
N TYR A 9 6.88 -0.26 20.65
CA TYR A 9 6.19 -1.43 20.12
C TYR A 9 7.03 -2.11 19.05
N TYR A 10 7.17 -3.43 19.17
CA TYR A 10 7.94 -4.26 18.25
C TYR A 10 7.06 -5.37 17.69
N ALA A 11 7.26 -5.71 16.42
CA ALA A 11 6.55 -6.79 15.74
C ALA A 11 7.50 -7.54 14.79
N THR A 12 7.13 -8.77 14.45
CA THR A 12 7.86 -9.58 13.46
C THR A 12 7.05 -9.68 12.18
N ILE A 13 7.67 -9.43 11.03
CA ILE A 13 7.06 -9.68 9.73
C ILE A 13 7.07 -11.19 9.49
N THR A 14 5.91 -11.83 9.54
CA THR A 14 5.76 -13.27 9.28
C THR A 14 5.46 -13.59 7.81
N TYR A 15 5.09 -12.58 7.01
CA TYR A 15 4.83 -12.70 5.59
C TYR A 15 5.07 -11.36 4.89
N ILE A 16 5.67 -11.42 3.70
CA ILE A 16 5.76 -10.27 2.79
C ILE A 16 5.44 -10.71 1.36
N GLY A 17 4.75 -9.86 0.62
CA GLY A 17 4.34 -10.19 -0.74
C GLY A 17 3.77 -9.01 -1.48
N ILE A 18 3.58 -9.21 -2.79
CA ILE A 18 3.00 -8.22 -3.70
C ILE A 18 1.81 -8.78 -4.46
N VAL A 19 0.88 -7.93 -4.87
CA VAL A 19 -0.16 -8.24 -5.85
C VAL A 19 0.37 -7.81 -7.22
N PRO A 20 0.79 -8.75 -8.10
CA PRO A 20 1.41 -8.40 -9.38
C PRO A 20 0.39 -7.79 -10.36
N ASP A 21 -0.86 -8.22 -10.30
CA ASP A 21 -1.94 -7.70 -11.13
C ASP A 21 -3.28 -7.76 -10.39
N ARG A 22 -3.75 -6.59 -9.97
CA ARG A 22 -5.01 -6.44 -9.23
C ARG A 22 -6.27 -6.65 -10.08
N SER A 23 -6.14 -6.65 -11.41
CA SER A 23 -7.29 -6.87 -12.31
C SER A 23 -7.63 -8.35 -12.43
N SER A 24 -6.64 -9.24 -12.29
CA SER A 24 -6.84 -10.69 -12.26
C SER A 24 -7.07 -11.24 -10.86
N SER A 25 -6.31 -10.79 -9.84
CA SER A 25 -6.50 -11.26 -8.46
C SER A 25 -5.95 -10.27 -7.44
N LEU A 26 -6.56 -10.22 -6.25
CA LEU A 26 -6.01 -9.49 -5.10
C LEU A 26 -5.12 -10.35 -4.21
N ARG A 27 -4.94 -11.63 -4.53
CA ARG A 27 -4.06 -12.52 -3.75
C ARG A 27 -2.62 -12.09 -3.94
N SER A 28 -1.93 -11.82 -2.85
CA SER A 28 -0.50 -11.52 -2.90
C SER A 28 0.31 -12.79 -3.19
N LYS A 29 1.38 -12.62 -3.95
CA LYS A 29 2.45 -13.59 -4.13
C LYS A 29 3.54 -13.29 -3.12
N GLN A 30 4.00 -14.32 -2.42
CA GLN A 30 5.07 -14.22 -1.45
C GLN A 30 6.38 -13.75 -2.09
N LEU A 31 7.14 -12.96 -1.34
CA LEU A 31 8.52 -12.60 -1.62
C LEU A 31 9.40 -13.02 -0.44
N ASP A 32 10.67 -13.32 -0.70
CA ASP A 32 11.66 -13.58 0.35
C ASP A 32 12.17 -12.28 0.99
N ALA A 33 12.23 -11.21 0.20
CA ALA A 33 12.55 -9.85 0.62
C ALA A 33 11.85 -8.84 -0.28
N ALA A 34 11.62 -7.63 0.22
CA ALA A 34 11.08 -6.53 -0.57
C ALA A 34 11.84 -5.24 -0.30
N GLU A 35 12.14 -4.51 -1.38
CA GLU A 35 12.65 -3.16 -1.32
C GLU A 35 11.48 -2.17 -1.37
N LEU A 36 11.42 -1.28 -0.37
CA LEU A 36 10.38 -0.29 -0.26
C LEU A 36 10.91 1.09 -0.66
N THR A 37 10.25 1.70 -1.65
CA THR A 37 10.51 3.07 -2.09
C THR A 37 9.32 3.99 -1.78
N PHE A 38 9.43 5.30 -2.05
CA PHE A 38 8.27 6.22 -1.99
C PHE A 38 7.17 5.87 -3.00
N ALA A 39 7.48 5.09 -4.04
CA ALA A 39 6.52 4.55 -4.97
C ALA A 39 5.94 3.18 -4.52
N GLY A 40 6.34 2.65 -3.37
CA GLY A 40 5.99 1.29 -2.95
C GLY A 40 7.03 0.25 -3.37
N ILE A 41 6.62 -1.02 -3.39
CA ILE A 41 7.45 -2.16 -3.77
C ILE A 41 7.37 -2.35 -5.29
N ALA A 42 8.51 -2.60 -5.95
CA ALA A 42 8.51 -2.86 -7.40
C ALA A 42 7.65 -4.08 -7.76
N GLY A 43 6.85 -3.98 -8.82
CA GLY A 43 5.92 -5.02 -9.25
C GLY A 43 4.60 -5.06 -8.47
N GLU A 44 4.40 -4.23 -7.45
CA GLU A 44 3.11 -4.10 -6.76
C GLU A 44 2.11 -3.30 -7.61
N ALA A 45 0.95 -3.89 -7.88
CA ALA A 45 -0.14 -3.27 -8.66
C ALA A 45 -0.75 -2.02 -7.97
N HIS A 46 -0.53 -1.86 -6.67
CA HIS A 46 -0.91 -0.66 -5.90
C HIS A 46 0.23 0.35 -5.73
N GLY A 47 1.40 0.09 -6.34
CA GLY A 47 2.54 1.00 -6.35
C GLY A 47 2.31 2.26 -7.19
N GLY A 48 3.31 3.13 -7.19
CA GLY A 48 3.30 4.46 -7.79
C GLY A 48 3.17 5.57 -6.75
N VAL A 49 3.85 6.69 -7.02
CA VAL A 49 3.79 7.92 -6.20
C VAL A 49 2.40 8.58 -6.28
N THR A 50 1.68 8.32 -7.36
CA THR A 50 0.31 8.78 -7.60
C THR A 50 -0.59 7.62 -8.02
N ARG A 51 -1.90 7.82 -7.91
CA ARG A 51 -2.92 6.88 -8.37
C ARG A 51 -4.19 7.63 -8.76
N PRO A 52 -5.07 7.04 -9.60
CA PRO A 52 -6.42 7.55 -9.76
C PRO A 52 -7.22 7.41 -8.46
N SER A 53 -8.03 8.42 -8.15
CA SER A 53 -9.00 8.38 -7.06
C SER A 53 -10.03 7.26 -7.29
N CYS A 54 -10.56 6.70 -6.20
CA CYS A 54 -11.51 5.59 -6.24
C CYS A 54 -12.63 5.81 -5.22
N GLY A 55 -13.53 4.83 -5.07
CA GLY A 55 -14.68 4.90 -4.16
C GLY A 55 -14.36 5.30 -2.71
N ARG A 56 -13.11 5.10 -2.26
CA ARG A 56 -12.66 5.42 -0.89
C ARG A 56 -12.49 6.91 -0.60
N VAL A 57 -12.43 7.76 -1.63
CA VAL A 57 -12.06 9.19 -1.49
C VAL A 57 -12.98 10.11 -2.30
N THR A 58 -14.19 9.66 -2.62
CA THR A 58 -15.14 10.41 -3.45
C THR A 58 -15.64 11.70 -2.80
N GLY A 59 -15.57 11.81 -1.48
CA GLY A 59 -15.88 13.07 -0.76
C GLY A 59 -14.81 14.16 -0.93
N GLN A 60 -13.63 13.83 -1.45
CA GLN A 60 -12.52 14.77 -1.65
C GLN A 60 -12.24 15.04 -3.13
N TYR A 61 -12.44 14.03 -3.99
CA TYR A 61 -12.11 14.11 -5.41
C TYR A 61 -13.15 13.39 -6.28
N PRO A 62 -13.49 13.92 -7.47
CA PRO A 62 -14.16 13.12 -8.50
C PRO A 62 -13.39 11.83 -8.79
N ARG A 63 -14.09 10.75 -9.18
CA ARG A 63 -13.45 9.47 -9.50
C ARG A 63 -12.52 9.61 -10.71
N GLY A 64 -11.33 9.03 -10.65
CA GLY A 64 -10.32 9.08 -11.71
C GLY A 64 -9.30 10.22 -11.55
N THR A 65 -9.57 11.24 -10.73
CA THR A 65 -8.60 12.31 -10.45
C THR A 65 -7.27 11.75 -9.97
N ILE A 66 -6.16 12.17 -10.57
CA ILE A 66 -4.82 11.76 -10.14
C ILE A 66 -4.49 12.43 -8.81
N ILE A 67 -4.22 11.61 -7.80
CA ILE A 67 -3.92 12.05 -6.43
C ILE A 67 -2.66 11.38 -5.92
N ARG A 68 -2.07 11.93 -4.85
CA ARG A 68 -0.97 11.27 -4.15
C ARG A 68 -1.40 9.90 -3.65
N ASN A 69 -0.55 8.91 -3.87
CA ASN A 69 -0.77 7.59 -3.34
C ASN A 69 -0.34 7.56 -1.87
N VAL A 70 -1.28 7.22 -1.00
CA VAL A 70 -1.10 7.05 0.44
C VAL A 70 -1.49 5.63 0.86
N ARG A 71 -1.50 4.71 -0.12
CA ARG A 71 -2.01 3.34 0.00
C ARG A 71 -1.09 2.34 -0.71
N GLN A 72 0.21 2.63 -0.76
CA GLN A 72 1.23 1.74 -1.33
C GLN A 72 1.42 0.45 -0.52
N LEU A 73 1.06 0.47 0.77
CA LEU A 73 1.23 -0.65 1.69
C LEU A 73 -0.06 -0.94 2.46
N SER A 74 -0.28 -2.21 2.75
CA SER A 74 -1.23 -2.67 3.74
C SER A 74 -0.51 -3.58 4.74
N VAL A 75 -0.70 -3.31 6.03
CA VAL A 75 -0.17 -4.14 7.12
C VAL A 75 -1.35 -4.77 7.84
N LEU A 76 -1.25 -6.05 8.14
CA LEU A 76 -2.25 -6.84 8.84
C LEU A 76 -1.58 -7.51 10.03
N SER A 77 -2.32 -7.67 11.13
CA SER A 77 -1.95 -8.48 12.29
C SER A 77 -3.14 -9.34 12.68
N ALA A 78 -2.86 -10.49 13.32
CA ALA A 78 -3.89 -11.32 13.95
C ALA A 78 -4.43 -10.67 15.23
#